data_AF-A0A8J8ISM8-F1
#
_entry.id   AF-A0A8J8ISM8-F1
#
_cell.length_a   1.000
_cell.length_b   1.000
_cell.length_c   1.000
_cell.angle_alpha   90.00
_cell.angle_beta   90.00
_cell.angle_gamma   90.00
#
_symmetry.space_group_name_H-M   'P 1'
#
loop_
_entity.id
_entity.type
_entity.pdbx_description
1 polymer ?
#
loop_
_entity_poly.entity_id
_entity_poly.type
_entity_poly.pdbx_seq_one_letter_code
_entity_poly.pdbx_strand_id
1 'polypeptide(L)'
;MARVPKPSGELSGAKLEVLSILHGLEFAGFSDEAKQKAIERLSARIGEVSAEKLTPENLQKLGLYAFAIEIIKRNEFGRAKEIEGF
;
A
#
# COMPACT_ATOMS: atom_id res chain seq x y z
N MET A 1 -13.66 7.44 -23.64
CA MET A 1 -12.59 7.34 -22.63
C MET A 1 -13.20 7.59 -21.27
N ALA A 2 -13.25 6.60 -20.39
CA ALA A 2 -13.72 6.80 -19.02
C ALA A 2 -12.72 7.73 -18.32
N ARG A 3 -13.20 8.86 -17.77
CA ARG A 3 -12.40 9.70 -16.87
C ARG A 3 -12.08 8.85 -15.65
N VAL A 4 -10.80 8.49 -15.48
CA VAL A 4 -10.32 7.97 -14.20
C VAL A 4 -10.62 9.06 -13.16
N PRO A 5 -11.44 8.78 -12.13
CA PRO A 5 -11.69 9.75 -11.08
C PRO A 5 -10.36 10.17 -10.46
N LYS A 6 -10.16 11.47 -10.29
CA LYS A 6 -8.97 11.98 -9.61
C LYS A 6 -8.99 11.42 -8.18
N PRO A 7 -7.90 10.84 -7.65
CA PRO A 7 -7.83 10.36 -6.28
C PRO A 7 -8.35 11.43 -5.31
N SER A 8 -9.28 11.06 -4.43
CA SER A 8 -9.62 11.91 -3.28
C SER A 8 -8.36 12.12 -2.43
N GLY A 9 -8.27 13.24 -1.69
CA GLY A 9 -7.08 13.58 -0.90
C GLY A 9 -6.66 12.50 0.11
N GLU A 10 -7.59 11.63 0.51
CA GLU A 10 -7.31 10.48 1.38
C GLU A 10 -6.67 9.29 0.65
N LEU A 11 -7.04 9.05 -0.62
CA LEU A 11 -6.41 8.01 -1.43
C LEU A 11 -4.94 8.36 -1.73
N SER A 12 -4.64 9.65 -1.93
CA SER A 12 -3.25 10.11 -2.00
C SER A 12 -2.47 9.85 -0.70
N GLY A 13 -3.13 9.88 0.47
CA GLY A 13 -2.52 9.56 1.75
C GLY A 13 -2.07 8.09 1.84
N ALA A 14 -2.97 7.15 1.55
CA ALA A 14 -2.66 5.72 1.58
C ALA A 14 -1.59 5.33 0.55
N LYS A 15 -1.65 5.91 -0.65
CA LYS A 15 -0.63 5.74 -1.69
C LYS A 15 0.75 6.21 -1.23
N LEU A 16 0.84 7.42 -0.66
CA LEU A 16 2.10 7.96 -0.14
C LEU A 16 2.66 7.12 1.00
N GLU A 17 1.80 6.63 1.90
CA GLU A 17 2.20 5.74 2.99
C GLU A 17 2.82 4.45 2.45
N VAL A 18 2.16 3.79 1.49
CA VAL A 18 2.67 2.57 0.87
C VAL A 18 4.01 2.79 0.17
N LEU A 19 4.12 3.84 -0.65
CA LEU A 19 5.37 4.15 -1.35
C LEU A 19 6.51 4.44 -0.35
N SER A 20 6.22 5.18 0.73
CA SER A 20 7.19 5.46 1.77
C SER A 20 7.70 4.19 2.45
N ILE A 21 6.82 3.22 2.72
CA ILE A 21 7.21 1.92 3.29
C ILE A 21 8.10 1.15 2.31
N LEU A 22 7.73 1.08 1.03
CA LEU A 22 8.49 0.34 0.02
C LEU A 22 9.88 0.94 -0.21
N HIS A 23 9.99 2.26 -0.29
CA HIS A 23 11.30 2.94 -0.37
C HIS A 23 12.11 2.78 0.92
N GLY A 24 11.45 2.78 2.08
CA GLY A 24 12.11 2.48 3.35
C GLY A 24 12.72 1.07 3.38
N LEU A 25 12.04 0.09 2.78
CA LEU A 25 12.57 -1.28 2.63
C LEU A 25 13.79 -1.32 1.71
N GLU A 26 13.75 -0.58 0.60
CA GLU A 26 14.89 -0.46 -0.32
C GLU A 26 16.12 0.10 0.40
N PHE A 27 15.94 1.18 1.16
CA PHE A 27 17.02 1.77 1.96
C PHE A 27 17.56 0.80 3.02
N ALA A 28 16.69 -0.02 3.61
CA ALA A 28 17.06 -1.07 4.56
C ALA A 28 17.65 -2.33 3.90
N GLY A 29 17.94 -2.28 2.59
CA GLY A 29 18.51 -3.40 1.84
C GLY A 29 17.57 -4.62 1.76
N PHE A 30 16.26 -4.40 1.87
CA PHE A 30 15.24 -5.45 1.90
C PHE A 30 15.52 -6.56 2.93
N SER A 31 16.07 -6.22 4.09
CA SER A 31 16.28 -7.20 5.17
C SER A 31 14.96 -7.85 5.62
N ASP A 32 15.02 -9.12 6.03
CA ASP A 32 13.82 -9.86 6.43
C ASP A 32 13.14 -9.23 7.64
N GLU A 33 13.91 -8.70 8.58
CA GLU A 33 13.44 -7.91 9.72
C GLU A 33 12.62 -6.68 9.26
N ALA A 34 13.12 -5.94 8.26
CA ALA A 34 12.43 -4.78 7.72
C ALA A 34 11.15 -5.18 6.97
N LYS A 35 11.20 -6.25 6.16
CA LYS A 35 10.03 -6.81 5.48
C LYS A 35 8.94 -7.21 6.46
N GLN A 36 9.30 -7.89 7.54
CA GLN A 36 8.37 -8.30 8.59
C GLN A 36 7.68 -7.09 9.22
N LYS A 37 8.44 -6.06 9.62
CA LYS A 37 7.89 -4.81 10.17
C LYS A 37 6.98 -4.07 9.18
N ALA A 38 7.33 -4.06 7.90
CA ALA A 38 6.49 -3.46 6.86
C ALA A 38 5.16 -4.22 6.71
N ILE A 39 5.18 -5.55 6.70
CA ILE A 39 3.98 -6.39 6.64
C ILE A 39 3.09 -6.15 7.87
N GLU A 40 3.66 -6.12 9.08
CA GLU A 40 2.93 -5.85 10.32
C GLU A 40 2.22 -4.50 10.26
N ARG A 41 2.94 -3.45 9.84
CA ARG A 41 2.38 -2.10 9.70
C ARG A 41 1.25 -2.03 8.68
N LEU A 42 1.44 -2.61 7.50
CA LEU A 42 0.39 -2.65 6.46
C LEU A 42 -0.82 -3.48 6.91
N SER A 43 -0.60 -4.58 7.63
CA SER A 43 -1.68 -5.41 8.18
C SER A 43 -2.48 -4.67 9.25
N ALA A 44 -1.81 -3.87 10.08
CA ALA A 44 -2.49 -3.00 11.05
C ALA A 44 -3.38 -1.97 10.33
N ARG A 45 -2.90 -1.33 9.26
CA ARG A 45 -3.72 -0.42 8.43
C ARG A 45 -4.93 -1.11 7.81
N ILE A 46 -4.77 -2.34 7.33
CA ILE A 46 -5.91 -3.14 6.86
C ILE A 46 -6.94 -3.33 7.99
N GLY A 47 -6.49 -3.65 9.21
CA GLY A 47 -7.36 -3.80 10.37
C GLY A 47 -8.13 -2.52 10.71
N GLU A 48 -7.44 -1.36 10.71
CA GLU A 48 -8.03 -0.04 10.94
C GLU A 48 -9.11 0.29 9.89
N VAL A 49 -8.77 0.19 8.60
CA VAL A 49 -9.72 0.52 7.52
C VAL A 49 -10.87 -0.49 7.43
N SER A 50 -10.63 -1.76 7.76
CA SER A 50 -11.68 -2.79 7.75
C SER A 50 -12.75 -2.57 8.82
N ALA A 51 -12.43 -1.82 9.88
CA ALA A 51 -13.39 -1.44 10.92
C ALA A 51 -14.28 -0.25 10.51
N GLU A 52 -13.92 0.47 9.44
CA GLU A 52 -14.70 1.59 8.93
C GLU A 52 -15.87 1.15 8.02
N LYS A 53 -16.69 2.11 7.60
CA LYS A 53 -17.77 1.85 6.65
C LYS A 53 -17.19 1.39 5.30
N LEU A 54 -17.83 0.38 4.70
CA LEU A 54 -17.52 -0.06 3.35
C LEU A 54 -17.92 1.03 2.34
N THR A 55 -16.91 1.74 1.84
CA THR A 55 -17.02 2.73 0.76
C THR A 55 -16.05 2.37 -0.36
N PRO A 56 -16.25 2.88 -1.59
CA PRO A 56 -15.29 2.70 -2.67
C PRO A 56 -13.87 3.15 -2.30
N GLU A 57 -13.73 4.25 -1.56
CA GLU A 57 -12.46 4.78 -1.11
C GLU A 57 -11.77 3.82 -0.13
N ASN A 58 -12.50 3.32 0.87
CA ASN A 58 -11.94 2.39 1.84
C ASN A 58 -11.60 1.04 1.20
N LEU A 59 -12.39 0.57 0.23
CA LEU A 59 -12.07 -0.62 -0.55
C LEU A 59 -10.77 -0.43 -1.36
N GLN A 60 -10.55 0.76 -1.94
CA GLN A 60 -9.30 1.07 -2.63
C GLN A 60 -8.11 1.11 -1.67
N LYS A 61 -8.24 1.73 -0.49
CA LYS A 61 -7.19 1.72 0.55
C LYS A 61 -6.81 0.29 0.94
N LEU A 62 -7.80 -0.57 1.21
CA LEU A 62 -7.60 -1.98 1.53
C LEU A 62 -6.86 -2.72 0.41
N GLY A 63 -7.27 -2.51 -0.84
CA GLY A 63 -6.61 -3.10 -2.00
C GLY A 63 -5.15 -2.67 -2.13
N LEU A 64 -4.86 -1.38 -1.92
CA LEU A 64 -3.49 -0.82 -1.94
C LEU A 64 -2.59 -1.46 -0.87
N TYR A 65 -3.06 -1.52 0.38
CA TYR A 65 -2.29 -2.12 1.47
C TYR A 65 -2.07 -3.63 1.26
N ALA A 66 -3.10 -4.36 0.83
CA ALA A 66 -2.99 -5.78 0.54
C ALA A 66 -2.03 -6.05 -0.63
N PHE A 67 -2.08 -5.21 -1.67
CA PHE A 67 -1.19 -5.31 -2.82
C PHE A 67 0.28 -5.09 -2.42
N ALA A 68 0.55 -4.09 -1.58
CA ALA A 68 1.88 -3.84 -1.05
C ALA A 68 2.41 -5.04 -0.23
N ILE A 69 1.56 -5.67 0.58
CA ILE A 69 1.94 -6.88 1.33
C ILE A 69 2.35 -8.02 0.36
N GLU A 70 1.59 -8.23 -0.72
CA GLU A 70 1.93 -9.26 -1.71
C GLU A 70 3.25 -8.97 -2.43
N ILE A 71 3.53 -7.71 -2.75
CA ILE A 71 4.83 -7.29 -3.30
C ILE A 71 5.96 -7.71 -2.35
N ILE A 72 5.83 -7.43 -1.06
CA ILE A 72 6.86 -7.72 -0.05
C ILE A 72 7.04 -9.24 0.11
N LYS A 73 5.94 -9.99 0.27
CA LYS A 73 5.98 -11.45 0.47
C LYS A 73 6.60 -12.20 -0.72
N ARG A 74 6.35 -11.72 -1.94
CA ARG A 74 6.84 -12.34 -3.18
C ARG A 74 8.20 -11.80 -3.63
N ASN A 75 8.74 -10.81 -2.93
CA ASN A 75 9.94 -10.06 -3.35
C ASN A 75 9.79 -9.41 -4.74
N GLU A 76 8.56 -9.03 -5.13
CA GLU A 76 8.24 -8.45 -6.44
C GLU A 76 8.39 -6.91 -6.44
N PHE A 77 9.46 -6.36 -5.84
CA PHE A 77 9.60 -4.91 -5.58
C PHE A 77 9.56 -4.04 -6.85
N GLY A 78 9.90 -4.60 -8.03
CA GLY A 78 9.77 -3.90 -9.32
C GLY A 78 8.34 -3.54 -9.70
N ARG A 79 7.34 -4.06 -8.99
CA ARG A 79 5.91 -3.74 -9.15
C ARG A 79 5.47 -2.52 -8.34
N ALA A 80 6.34 -1.94 -7.51
CA ALA A 80 6.04 -0.70 -6.78
C ALA A 80 5.59 0.45 -7.72
N LYS A 81 6.13 0.50 -8.95
CA LYS A 81 5.72 1.45 -10.00
C LYS A 81 4.25 1.35 -10.41
N GLU A 82 3.60 0.19 -10.22
CA GLU A 82 2.17 0.02 -10.51
C GLU A 82 1.34 0.89 -9.55
N ILE A 83 1.84 1.15 -8.34
CA ILE A 83 1.20 1.98 -7.32
C ILE A 83 1.27 3.46 -7.69
N GLU A 84 2.34 3.89 -8.36
CA GLU A 84 2.50 5.26 -8.86
C GLU A 84 1.46 5.63 -9.92
N GLY A 85 0.92 4.66 -10.65
CA GLY A 85 -0.07 4.84 -11.71
C GLY A 85 -1.52 5.02 -11.25
N PHE A 86 -1.83 4.76 -9.97
CA PHE A 86 -3.17 4.93 -9.39
C PHE A 86 -3.50 6.38 -9.01
#